data_AF-A0A432MML1-F1
#
_entry.id   AF-A0A432MML1-F1
#
_cell.length_a   1.000
_cell.length_b   1.000
_cell.length_c   1.000
_cell.angle_alpha   90.00
_cell.angle_beta   90.00
_cell.angle_gamma   90.00
#
_symmetry.space_group_name_H-M   'P 1'
#
loop_
_entity.id
_entity.type
_entity.pdbx_description
1 polymer ?
#
loop_
_entity_poly.entity_id
_entity_poly.type
_entity_poly.pdbx_seq_one_letter_code
_entity_poly.pdbx_strand_id
1 'polypeptide(L)'
;MARGASRTRKARPGLEPMEGRRLLAGDLALVAGSAVDATDPALPPVAAEQAGVEAQSGIHMMEAPQAASPTPPPVKNFRYVGPRGVRVAVNLVGPGTLAGTRVRDDGALELVYDDTGPSTQILSHATGYAPLAFVKDADVPLDAQAGSGANQVGLAGLRAFNLIDGGTINLIGGVRKLKLNNVGRNTQVFLRELPEVAAARAAQTGRDLTLQEDQQGGISLVLTDGNFFPVFTVTGTEDTGPPPGIRVEVNRILADPIDPQTVVDPQIYGYDPVAGQLLRFDVKSGAVLQSIDVPSIADSAGVALADAGNSRLVVLVGQANLVRAYDAVDGSFVGAFTTDTLASIDSVDGIGTTDYRTILVDASATGPGVAQGINVAASLITGAAVPTTAPFVPTRDFDFLGGATGNPGFDPLVVLGRGFFDQYQPDTEILGGMEINTTQARLTELARVGAPGLPPAPPPGSDEALGSVDQLVARVVGVVDGKNVVNLVNRNTLQGGATVSLNYPNRLAGLSESFRPQLRGSAVFDIQGDTQAFLANDARGLVLNNLGTLYLLGLGRARDSFVAGYPVAHVFIGARQNVRIISSAIRGGTGVRNDIELIPNLPPIGPIFIP
;
A
#
# COMPACT_ATOMS: atom_id res chain seq x y z
N MET A 1 -77.57 34.79 20.37
CA MET A 1 -76.40 35.55 19.90
C MET A 1 -75.14 34.70 20.08
N ALA A 2 -74.27 34.69 19.07
CA ALA A 2 -72.83 34.35 18.98
C ALA A 2 -72.15 33.47 20.06
N ARG A 3 -71.58 32.31 19.67
CA ARG A 3 -70.15 31.98 19.33
C ARG A 3 -69.33 31.48 20.56
N GLY A 4 -68.84 30.24 20.57
CA GLY A 4 -67.48 29.84 20.15
C GLY A 4 -66.64 29.47 21.40
N ALA A 5 -65.66 28.58 21.44
CA ALA A 5 -64.91 27.89 20.40
C ALA A 5 -64.26 26.59 20.94
N SER A 6 -64.10 25.65 20.01
CA SER A 6 -63.35 24.39 20.09
C SER A 6 -61.83 24.63 20.09
N ARG A 7 -61.07 23.77 20.81
CA ARG A 7 -59.61 23.69 20.69
C ARG A 7 -59.24 22.65 19.61
N THR A 8 -58.80 23.14 18.46
CA THR A 8 -58.23 22.37 17.35
C THR A 8 -56.71 22.17 17.50
N ARG A 9 -56.25 20.97 17.07
CA ARG A 9 -54.85 20.63 16.76
C ARG A 9 -54.22 21.67 15.83
N LYS A 10 -52.92 21.93 15.99
CA LYS A 10 -52.10 22.66 15.01
C LYS A 10 -50.99 21.76 14.46
N ALA A 11 -50.94 21.72 13.14
CA ALA A 11 -49.97 21.04 12.29
C ALA A 11 -48.69 21.87 12.08
N ARG A 12 -47.63 21.24 11.54
CA ARG A 12 -46.51 21.90 10.82
C ARG A 12 -47.07 22.74 9.66
N PRO A 13 -46.46 23.89 9.29
CA PRO A 13 -45.38 23.95 8.27
C PRO A 13 -44.36 25.09 8.57
N GLY A 14 -43.26 25.34 7.86
CA GLY A 14 -42.75 24.87 6.58
C GLY A 14 -41.32 25.39 6.34
N LEU A 15 -40.73 24.94 5.23
CA LEU A 15 -39.52 25.49 4.62
C LEU A 15 -39.75 26.95 4.19
N GLU A 16 -38.75 27.80 4.42
CA GLU A 16 -38.49 28.98 3.58
C GLU A 16 -36.97 29.13 3.34
N PRO A 17 -36.57 29.59 2.14
CA PRO A 17 -35.19 29.66 1.67
C PRO A 17 -34.52 30.96 2.11
N MET A 18 -33.19 30.94 2.32
CA MET A 18 -32.40 32.15 2.48
C MET A 18 -31.60 32.43 1.21
N GLU A 19 -32.26 33.04 0.24
CA GLU A 19 -31.60 33.93 -0.72
C GLU A 19 -31.35 35.29 -0.04
N GLY A 20 -30.16 35.85 -0.28
CA GLY A 20 -29.93 37.29 -0.14
C GLY A 20 -28.96 37.71 0.97
N ARG A 21 -27.65 37.67 0.68
CA ARG A 21 -26.75 38.80 0.97
C ARG A 21 -25.78 39.01 -0.19
N ARG A 22 -25.69 40.28 -0.57
CA ARG A 22 -25.00 40.85 -1.74
C ARG A 22 -23.83 41.71 -1.22
N LEU A 23 -22.79 41.81 -2.05
CA LEU A 23 -21.74 42.85 -2.16
C LEU A 23 -20.52 42.78 -1.23
N LEU A 24 -19.34 42.54 -1.83
CA LEU A 24 -18.25 43.53 -1.99
C LEU A 24 -16.99 42.90 -2.65
N ALA A 25 -16.69 43.30 -3.89
CA ALA A 25 -15.38 43.38 -4.56
C ALA A 25 -15.70 43.60 -6.05
N GLY A 26 -15.25 44.62 -6.77
CA GLY A 26 -13.98 45.35 -6.69
C GLY A 26 -13.33 45.19 -8.06
N ASP A 27 -13.64 46.11 -8.97
CA ASP A 27 -13.14 46.18 -10.35
C ASP A 27 -11.62 46.18 -10.42
N LEU A 28 -11.05 45.41 -11.34
CA LEU A 28 -9.78 45.72 -12.01
C LEU A 28 -9.82 45.14 -13.42
N ALA A 29 -10.06 46.04 -14.38
CA ALA A 29 -10.03 45.79 -15.81
C ALA A 29 -8.58 45.68 -16.29
N LEU A 30 -8.28 44.68 -17.12
CA LEU A 30 -7.09 44.71 -17.98
C LEU A 30 -7.48 44.88 -19.45
N VAL A 31 -6.82 45.88 -20.01
CA VAL A 31 -6.96 46.50 -21.32
C VAL A 31 -6.54 45.55 -22.45
N ALA A 32 -7.35 45.52 -23.51
CA ALA A 32 -6.99 44.97 -24.81
C ALA A 32 -5.96 45.85 -25.51
N GLY A 33 -4.89 45.23 -26.03
CA GLY A 33 -3.86 45.87 -26.86
C GLY A 33 -3.67 45.10 -28.16
N SER A 34 -3.71 45.84 -29.25
CA SER A 34 -3.90 45.47 -30.65
C SER A 34 -2.67 44.90 -31.35
N ALA A 35 -2.92 44.16 -32.44
CA ALA A 35 -1.96 43.71 -33.45
C ALA A 35 -1.41 44.85 -34.32
N VAL A 36 -0.17 44.73 -34.83
CA VAL A 36 0.22 44.95 -36.25
C VAL A 36 1.57 44.25 -36.59
N ASP A 37 1.52 43.46 -37.68
CA ASP A 37 2.47 43.15 -38.77
C ASP A 37 3.86 42.47 -38.69
N ALA A 38 3.92 41.39 -39.49
CA ALA A 38 4.84 41.05 -40.59
C ALA A 38 6.29 40.60 -40.31
N THR A 39 6.62 39.34 -40.64
CA THR A 39 7.18 38.92 -41.95
C THR A 39 7.62 37.44 -41.96
N ASP A 40 7.34 36.79 -43.09
CA ASP A 40 7.78 35.45 -43.55
C ASP A 40 9.30 35.41 -43.81
N PRO A 41 10.00 34.25 -43.70
CA PRO A 41 10.26 33.48 -44.92
C PRO A 41 10.37 31.94 -44.78
N ALA A 42 9.73 31.26 -45.75
CA ALA A 42 10.25 30.20 -46.63
C ALA A 42 10.80 28.87 -46.06
N LEU A 43 10.06 27.78 -46.35
CA LEU A 43 10.51 26.38 -46.33
C LEU A 43 10.80 25.87 -47.75
N PRO A 44 11.83 25.02 -47.97
CA PRO A 44 11.98 24.25 -49.21
C PRO A 44 11.35 22.84 -49.14
N PRO A 45 10.96 22.22 -50.28
CA PRO A 45 10.31 20.92 -50.31
C PRO A 45 11.27 19.76 -50.63
N VAL A 46 11.04 18.57 -50.07
CA VAL A 46 11.66 17.29 -50.49
C VAL A 46 10.56 16.20 -50.39
N ALA A 47 9.89 15.91 -51.51
CA ALA A 47 10.12 14.79 -52.43
C ALA A 47 9.67 13.43 -51.87
N ALA A 48 8.59 12.92 -52.47
CA ALA A 48 8.08 11.57 -52.30
C ALA A 48 8.92 10.59 -53.15
N GLU A 49 9.31 9.46 -52.56
CA GLU A 49 9.86 8.32 -53.29
C GLU A 49 9.08 7.06 -52.93
N GLN A 50 8.52 6.43 -53.96
CA GLN A 50 7.79 5.16 -53.91
C GLN A 50 8.74 3.99 -54.22
N ALA A 51 8.32 2.83 -53.73
CA ALA A 51 8.49 1.49 -54.30
C ALA A 51 9.71 0.66 -53.89
N GLY A 52 9.40 -0.57 -53.46
CA GLY A 52 10.37 -1.65 -53.25
C GLY A 52 9.79 -2.83 -52.46
N VAL A 53 8.77 -3.50 -53.02
CA VAL A 53 8.31 -4.81 -52.53
C VAL A 53 9.12 -5.88 -53.25
N GLU A 54 10.06 -6.52 -52.54
CA GLU A 54 10.69 -7.76 -53.00
C GLU A 54 10.14 -8.95 -52.21
N ALA A 55 9.55 -9.88 -52.95
CA ALA A 55 9.11 -11.18 -52.48
C ALA A 55 10.30 -12.13 -52.39
N GLN A 56 10.52 -12.73 -51.23
CA GLN A 56 11.34 -13.93 -51.08
C GLN A 56 10.49 -15.07 -50.51
N SER A 57 10.19 -16.02 -51.38
CA SER A 57 9.56 -17.29 -51.08
C SER A 57 10.59 -18.24 -50.45
N GLY A 58 10.52 -18.40 -49.12
CA GLY A 58 11.20 -19.48 -48.40
C GLY A 58 10.17 -20.47 -47.88
N ILE A 59 10.14 -21.68 -48.45
CA ILE A 59 9.34 -22.81 -47.97
C ILE A 59 10.00 -23.33 -46.68
N HIS A 60 9.52 -22.88 -45.52
CA HIS A 60 9.75 -23.59 -44.26
C HIS A 60 8.56 -24.53 -44.01
N MET A 61 8.85 -25.84 -44.00
CA MET A 61 7.88 -26.85 -43.58
C MET A 61 7.43 -26.54 -42.15
N MET A 62 6.13 -26.27 -41.97
CA MET A 62 5.51 -26.17 -40.65
C MET A 62 5.55 -27.57 -40.01
N GLU A 63 6.39 -27.71 -39.00
CA GLU A 63 6.27 -28.76 -38.00
C GLU A 63 4.94 -28.55 -37.28
N ALA A 64 4.05 -29.54 -37.34
CA ALA A 64 2.74 -29.46 -36.70
C ALA A 64 2.95 -29.28 -35.18
N PRO A 65 2.28 -28.31 -34.52
CA PRO A 65 2.40 -28.14 -33.09
C PRO A 65 2.00 -29.43 -32.40
N GLN A 66 2.96 -30.04 -31.71
CA GLN A 66 2.74 -31.19 -30.84
C GLN A 66 1.63 -30.80 -29.86
N ALA A 67 0.48 -31.46 -29.96
CA ALA A 67 -0.67 -31.17 -29.12
C ALA A 67 -0.26 -31.31 -27.66
N ALA A 68 -0.24 -30.18 -26.94
CA ALA A 68 -0.02 -30.17 -25.51
C ALA A 68 -1.03 -31.13 -24.86
N SER A 69 -0.53 -31.95 -23.93
CA SER A 69 -1.39 -32.83 -23.14
C SER A 69 -2.56 -32.02 -22.57
N PRO A 70 -3.80 -32.53 -22.61
CA PRO A 70 -4.96 -31.76 -22.17
C PRO A 70 -4.79 -31.33 -20.71
N THR A 71 -4.79 -30.02 -20.48
CA THR A 71 -4.76 -29.44 -19.14
C THR A 71 -5.95 -29.99 -18.35
N PRO A 72 -5.76 -30.51 -17.12
CA PRO A 72 -6.85 -30.99 -16.29
C PRO A 72 -7.96 -29.94 -16.19
N PRO A 73 -9.24 -30.34 -16.19
CA PRO A 73 -10.32 -29.38 -16.04
C PRO A 73 -10.17 -28.61 -14.72
N PRO A 74 -10.45 -27.30 -14.71
CA PRO A 74 -10.24 -26.47 -13.53
C PRO A 74 -11.06 -27.00 -12.36
N VAL A 75 -10.44 -27.08 -11.18
CA VAL A 75 -11.14 -27.46 -9.94
C VAL A 75 -12.07 -26.32 -9.57
N LYS A 76 -13.38 -26.52 -9.72
CA LYS A 76 -14.40 -25.49 -9.43
C LYS A 76 -15.12 -25.73 -8.11
N ASN A 77 -15.03 -26.94 -7.55
CA ASN A 77 -15.77 -27.32 -6.35
C ASN A 77 -14.83 -28.01 -5.37
N PHE A 78 -14.82 -27.55 -4.13
CA PHE A 78 -14.08 -28.15 -3.03
C PHE A 78 -15.05 -28.53 -1.91
N ARG A 79 -14.97 -29.79 -1.45
CA ARG A 79 -15.87 -30.32 -0.41
C ARG A 79 -15.08 -31.10 0.61
N TYR A 80 -15.42 -30.93 1.88
CA TYR A 80 -14.81 -31.69 2.97
C TYR A 80 -15.76 -31.83 4.17
N VAL A 81 -15.38 -32.70 5.09
CA VAL A 81 -16.04 -32.86 6.39
C VAL A 81 -15.03 -32.45 7.45
N GLY A 82 -15.33 -31.39 8.20
CA GLY A 82 -14.46 -30.91 9.26
C GLY A 82 -14.48 -31.82 10.50
N PRO A 83 -13.56 -31.62 11.46
CA PRO A 83 -13.40 -32.48 12.65
C PRO A 83 -14.67 -32.62 13.52
N ARG A 84 -15.60 -31.66 13.44
CA ARG A 84 -16.88 -31.66 14.16
C ARG A 84 -18.06 -32.19 13.33
N GLY A 85 -17.79 -32.88 12.22
CA GLY A 85 -18.82 -33.39 11.30
C GLY A 85 -19.49 -32.30 10.44
N VAL A 86 -18.98 -31.07 10.48
CA VAL A 86 -19.47 -29.96 9.64
C VAL A 86 -19.14 -30.27 8.18
N ARG A 87 -20.17 -30.40 7.34
CA ARG A 87 -19.98 -30.62 5.91
C ARG A 87 -19.89 -29.28 5.23
N VAL A 88 -18.83 -29.07 4.47
CA VAL A 88 -18.53 -27.80 3.81
C VAL A 88 -18.45 -28.02 2.31
N ALA A 89 -19.01 -27.08 1.56
CA ALA A 89 -18.87 -26.96 0.12
C ALA A 89 -18.48 -25.53 -0.24
N VAL A 90 -17.41 -25.39 -1.03
CA VAL A 90 -16.97 -24.14 -1.65
C VAL A 90 -17.08 -24.35 -3.16
N ASN A 91 -17.82 -23.47 -3.82
CA ASN A 91 -18.01 -23.52 -5.26
C ASN A 91 -17.53 -22.21 -5.88
N LEU A 92 -16.77 -22.30 -6.96
CA LEU A 92 -16.34 -21.18 -7.78
C LEU A 92 -17.20 -21.14 -9.05
N VAL A 93 -17.86 -20.00 -9.27
CA VAL A 93 -18.69 -19.70 -10.43
C VAL A 93 -18.03 -18.60 -11.25
N GLY A 94 -17.94 -18.78 -12.58
CA GLY A 94 -17.18 -17.88 -13.46
C GLY A 94 -15.82 -18.46 -13.84
N PRO A 95 -14.88 -17.65 -14.40
CA PRO A 95 -13.52 -18.08 -14.72
C PRO A 95 -12.71 -18.43 -13.46
N GLY A 96 -11.64 -19.23 -13.62
CA GLY A 96 -10.69 -19.54 -12.54
C GLY A 96 -10.75 -20.94 -11.93
N THR A 97 -9.97 -21.19 -10.89
CA THR A 97 -9.91 -22.47 -10.20
C THR A 97 -9.68 -22.31 -8.70
N LEU A 98 -10.02 -23.34 -7.94
CA LEU A 98 -9.71 -23.51 -6.52
C LEU A 98 -8.55 -24.51 -6.32
N ALA A 99 -7.73 -24.73 -7.36
CA ALA A 99 -6.55 -25.58 -7.25
C ALA A 99 -5.63 -25.07 -6.13
N GLY A 100 -5.04 -25.98 -5.36
CA GLY A 100 -4.26 -25.65 -4.17
C GLY A 100 -5.08 -25.44 -2.89
N THR A 101 -6.41 -25.28 -2.98
CA THR A 101 -7.28 -25.27 -1.80
C THR A 101 -7.18 -26.59 -1.03
N ARG A 102 -6.97 -26.52 0.27
CA ARG A 102 -6.84 -27.70 1.15
C ARG A 102 -7.33 -27.42 2.57
N VAL A 103 -7.44 -28.48 3.38
CA VAL A 103 -7.83 -28.39 4.79
C VAL A 103 -6.64 -28.80 5.64
N ARG A 104 -6.29 -27.98 6.63
CA ARG A 104 -5.26 -28.27 7.62
C ARG A 104 -5.69 -29.40 8.55
N ASP A 105 -4.73 -29.97 9.27
CA ASP A 105 -4.99 -31.03 10.25
C ASP A 105 -5.93 -30.59 11.39
N ASP A 106 -5.97 -29.29 11.69
CA ASP A 106 -6.90 -28.69 12.67
C ASP A 106 -8.32 -28.46 12.12
N GLY A 107 -8.55 -28.75 10.82
CA GLY A 107 -9.81 -28.58 10.12
C GLY A 107 -10.04 -27.20 9.50
N ALA A 108 -9.09 -26.27 9.60
CA ALA A 108 -9.20 -24.95 8.99
C ALA A 108 -8.96 -25.01 7.47
N LEU A 109 -9.79 -24.28 6.72
CA LEU A 109 -9.66 -24.18 5.26
C LEU A 109 -8.54 -23.20 4.88
N GLU A 110 -7.65 -23.64 4.00
CA GLU A 110 -6.73 -22.82 3.24
C GLU A 110 -7.31 -22.68 1.82
N LEU A 111 -7.94 -21.54 1.54
CA LEU A 111 -8.57 -21.28 0.25
C LEU A 111 -7.58 -20.60 -0.68
N VAL A 112 -7.25 -21.27 -1.78
CA VAL A 112 -6.40 -20.74 -2.85
C VAL A 112 -7.24 -20.65 -4.11
N TYR A 113 -7.23 -19.48 -4.73
CA TYR A 113 -7.88 -19.24 -6.02
C TYR A 113 -6.84 -18.81 -7.05
N ASP A 114 -7.15 -19.03 -8.32
CA ASP A 114 -6.26 -18.73 -9.45
C ASP A 114 -7.06 -18.56 -10.74
N ASP A 115 -6.50 -17.93 -11.77
CA ASP A 115 -7.11 -17.67 -13.08
C ASP A 115 -8.49 -16.97 -12.99
N THR A 116 -8.74 -16.23 -11.91
CA THR A 116 -10.03 -15.60 -11.63
C THR A 116 -10.14 -14.22 -12.28
N GLY A 117 -11.37 -13.80 -12.55
CA GLY A 117 -11.65 -12.44 -13.02
C GLY A 117 -12.77 -11.73 -12.24
N PRO A 118 -13.14 -10.51 -12.64
CA PRO A 118 -14.09 -9.66 -11.92
C PRO A 118 -15.52 -10.24 -11.87
N SER A 119 -15.85 -11.19 -12.75
CA SER A 119 -17.12 -11.91 -12.77
C SER A 119 -17.14 -13.16 -11.86
N THR A 120 -16.01 -13.54 -11.28
CA THR A 120 -15.86 -14.75 -10.45
C THR A 120 -16.57 -14.60 -9.12
N GLN A 121 -17.21 -15.68 -8.67
CA GLN A 121 -17.85 -15.76 -7.37
C GLN A 121 -17.41 -17.03 -6.65
N ILE A 122 -16.86 -16.86 -5.45
CA ILE A 122 -16.54 -17.94 -4.53
C ILE A 122 -17.66 -18.02 -3.50
N LEU A 123 -18.44 -19.10 -3.54
CA LEU A 123 -19.63 -19.28 -2.73
C LEU A 123 -19.47 -20.44 -1.75
N SER A 124 -19.69 -20.17 -0.47
CA SER A 124 -19.59 -21.18 0.59
C SER A 124 -20.96 -21.60 1.13
N HIS A 125 -21.05 -22.89 1.44
CA HIS A 125 -22.16 -23.51 2.15
C HIS A 125 -21.61 -24.48 3.19
N ALA A 126 -22.18 -24.47 4.40
CA ALA A 126 -21.87 -25.47 5.40
C ALA A 126 -23.12 -25.82 6.22
N THR A 127 -23.13 -27.02 6.82
CA THR A 127 -24.18 -27.44 7.77
C THR A 127 -24.11 -26.70 9.11
N GLY A 128 -23.07 -25.91 9.33
CA GLY A 128 -22.81 -25.09 10.50
C GLY A 128 -21.79 -24.01 10.16
N TYR A 129 -20.83 -23.76 11.06
CA TYR A 129 -19.70 -22.87 10.78
C TYR A 129 -18.40 -23.65 10.70
N ALA A 130 -17.51 -23.24 9.80
CA ALA A 130 -16.21 -23.86 9.60
C ALA A 130 -15.07 -22.85 9.85
N PRO A 131 -13.90 -23.31 10.32
CA PRO A 131 -12.73 -22.44 10.44
C PRO A 131 -12.11 -22.16 9.07
N LEU A 132 -11.66 -20.92 8.88
CA LEU A 132 -10.93 -20.45 7.70
C LEU A 132 -9.58 -19.92 8.18
N ALA A 133 -8.49 -20.52 7.69
CA ALA A 133 -7.13 -20.08 7.96
C ALA A 133 -6.78 -18.90 7.06
N PHE A 134 -6.87 -19.09 5.74
CA PHE A 134 -6.65 -17.98 4.82
C PHE A 134 -7.41 -18.08 3.50
N VAL A 135 -7.46 -16.94 2.80
CA VAL A 135 -7.82 -16.80 1.40
C VAL A 135 -6.70 -16.07 0.69
N LYS A 136 -6.17 -16.62 -0.40
CA LYS A 136 -5.18 -15.93 -1.24
C LYS A 136 -5.29 -16.35 -2.70
N ASP A 137 -4.75 -15.50 -3.55
CA ASP A 137 -4.37 -15.86 -4.91
C ASP A 137 -3.23 -16.90 -4.90
N ALA A 138 -3.17 -17.78 -5.89
CA ALA A 138 -2.04 -18.69 -6.07
C ALA A 138 -0.75 -17.94 -6.42
N ASP A 139 -0.84 -16.88 -7.21
CA ASP A 139 0.29 -16.16 -7.82
C ASP A 139 0.94 -15.14 -6.90
N VAL A 140 0.24 -14.72 -5.85
CA VAL A 140 0.79 -13.79 -4.85
C VAL A 140 0.97 -14.42 -3.47
N PRO A 141 1.98 -13.96 -2.70
CA PRO A 141 2.11 -14.29 -1.29
C PRO A 141 0.90 -13.84 -0.48
N LEU A 142 0.73 -14.46 0.69
CA LEU A 142 -0.44 -14.24 1.54
C LEU A 142 -0.52 -12.80 2.10
N ASP A 143 0.62 -12.17 2.25
CA ASP A 143 0.86 -10.85 2.85
C ASP A 143 1.06 -9.73 1.81
N ALA A 144 0.88 -10.00 0.52
CA ALA A 144 0.97 -8.98 -0.53
C ALA A 144 -0.10 -7.87 -0.36
N GLN A 145 0.30 -6.60 -0.48
CA GLN A 145 -0.56 -5.42 -0.29
C GLN A 145 -0.63 -4.52 -1.54
N ALA A 146 0.29 -4.65 -2.48
CA ALA A 146 0.37 -3.84 -3.69
C ALA A 146 -0.40 -4.43 -4.89
N GLY A 147 -0.77 -5.70 -4.81
CA GLY A 147 -1.70 -6.38 -5.72
C GLY A 147 -1.34 -6.45 -7.21
N SER A 148 -0.11 -6.12 -7.61
CA SER A 148 0.41 -6.54 -8.93
C SER A 148 0.44 -8.07 -9.00
N GLY A 149 0.11 -8.61 -10.17
CA GLY A 149 0.04 -10.05 -10.42
C GLY A 149 -1.08 -10.80 -9.70
N ALA A 150 -1.96 -10.14 -8.93
CA ALA A 150 -3.07 -10.81 -8.25
C ALA A 150 -4.34 -10.82 -9.12
N ASN A 151 -4.97 -11.99 -9.23
CA ASN A 151 -6.25 -12.18 -9.89
C ASN A 151 -7.42 -11.58 -9.09
N GLN A 152 -8.44 -11.15 -9.82
CA GLN A 152 -9.63 -10.49 -9.26
C GLN A 152 -10.71 -11.49 -8.87
N VAL A 153 -11.48 -11.18 -7.82
CA VAL A 153 -12.66 -11.97 -7.41
C VAL A 153 -13.84 -11.05 -7.18
N GLY A 154 -14.85 -11.10 -8.05
CA GLY A 154 -16.05 -10.27 -7.91
C GLY A 154 -16.77 -10.42 -6.56
N LEU A 155 -16.97 -11.67 -6.10
CA LEU A 155 -17.63 -11.97 -4.83
C LEU A 155 -16.93 -13.09 -4.05
N ALA A 156 -16.53 -12.81 -2.81
CA ALA A 156 -16.12 -13.78 -1.81
C ALA A 156 -17.24 -14.00 -0.78
N GLY A 157 -18.15 -14.92 -1.08
CA GLY A 157 -19.30 -15.30 -0.26
C GLY A 157 -18.97 -16.34 0.82
N LEU A 158 -18.20 -15.97 1.83
CA LEU A 158 -17.65 -16.84 2.88
C LEU A 158 -18.45 -16.84 4.19
N ARG A 159 -19.77 -16.61 4.11
CA ARG A 159 -20.69 -16.54 5.27
C ARG A 159 -20.72 -17.78 6.17
N ALA A 160 -20.25 -18.92 5.68
CA ALA A 160 -20.17 -20.16 6.45
C ALA A 160 -18.89 -20.24 7.30
N PHE A 161 -17.97 -19.30 7.15
CA PHE A 161 -16.65 -19.36 7.73
C PHE A 161 -16.42 -18.35 8.85
N ASN A 162 -15.66 -18.79 9.85
CA ASN A 162 -15.02 -17.94 10.84
C ASN A 162 -13.54 -17.84 10.47
N LEU A 163 -13.06 -16.63 10.18
CA LEU A 163 -11.63 -16.38 10.08
C LEU A 163 -11.02 -16.58 11.47
N ILE A 164 -10.15 -17.59 11.59
CA ILE A 164 -9.56 -17.99 12.88
C ILE A 164 -8.55 -16.95 13.36
N ASP A 165 -8.13 -17.08 14.62
CA ASP A 165 -7.06 -16.23 15.15
C ASP A 165 -5.77 -16.42 14.33
N GLY A 166 -5.11 -15.33 13.94
CA GLY A 166 -3.95 -15.36 13.03
C GLY A 166 -4.31 -15.53 11.55
N GLY A 167 -5.60 -15.60 11.19
CA GLY A 167 -6.04 -15.84 9.83
C GLY A 167 -5.95 -14.60 8.93
N THR A 168 -5.70 -14.83 7.63
CA THR A 168 -5.52 -13.75 6.64
C THR A 168 -6.43 -13.91 5.43
N ILE A 169 -7.10 -12.85 5.01
CA ILE A 169 -7.80 -12.81 3.72
C ILE A 169 -7.10 -11.78 2.86
N ASN A 170 -6.56 -12.22 1.74
CA ASN A 170 -5.93 -11.37 0.76
C ASN A 170 -6.71 -11.44 -0.55
N LEU A 171 -7.39 -10.34 -0.87
CA LEU A 171 -8.13 -10.11 -2.12
C LEU A 171 -7.68 -8.80 -2.76
N ILE A 172 -6.37 -8.56 -2.73
CA ILE A 172 -5.76 -7.31 -3.19
C ILE A 172 -5.75 -7.16 -4.73
N GLY A 173 -5.96 -8.24 -5.48
CA GLY A 173 -6.20 -8.17 -6.93
C GLY A 173 -7.50 -7.45 -7.26
N GLY A 174 -8.47 -7.47 -6.33
CA GLY A 174 -9.70 -6.69 -6.39
C GLY A 174 -10.95 -7.50 -6.06
N VAL A 175 -11.89 -6.89 -5.33
CA VAL A 175 -13.16 -7.51 -4.92
C VAL A 175 -14.31 -6.50 -4.86
N ARG A 176 -15.54 -6.92 -5.23
CA ARG A 176 -16.75 -6.09 -5.01
C ARG A 176 -17.40 -6.38 -3.68
N LYS A 177 -17.36 -7.64 -3.24
CA LYS A 177 -18.09 -8.06 -2.06
C LYS A 177 -17.39 -9.16 -1.28
N LEU A 178 -17.24 -8.94 0.03
CA LEU A 178 -16.79 -9.93 1.00
C LEU A 178 -17.90 -10.18 2.02
N LYS A 179 -18.18 -11.46 2.29
CA LYS A 179 -19.07 -11.88 3.38
C LYS A 179 -18.37 -12.87 4.29
N LEU A 180 -18.38 -12.64 5.59
CA LEU A 180 -17.85 -13.55 6.61
C LEU A 180 -18.86 -13.72 7.74
N ASN A 181 -18.77 -14.82 8.49
CA ASN A 181 -19.47 -14.91 9.76
C ASN A 181 -18.66 -14.17 10.83
N ASN A 182 -17.56 -14.74 11.29
CA ASN A 182 -16.77 -14.12 12.37
C ASN A 182 -15.33 -13.88 11.94
N VAL A 183 -14.70 -12.92 12.62
CA VAL A 183 -13.26 -12.62 12.51
C VAL A 183 -12.64 -12.62 13.90
N GLY A 184 -11.55 -13.40 14.05
CA GLY A 184 -10.80 -13.56 15.28
C GLY A 184 -9.70 -12.51 15.52
N ARG A 185 -8.85 -12.78 16.51
CA ARG A 185 -7.70 -11.95 16.91
C ARG A 185 -6.54 -12.12 15.93
N ASN A 186 -5.64 -11.14 15.87
CA ASN A 186 -4.46 -11.20 15.01
C ASN A 186 -4.83 -11.49 13.53
N THR A 187 -5.98 -11.03 13.07
CA THR A 187 -6.44 -11.28 11.71
C THR A 187 -6.16 -10.11 10.81
N GLN A 188 -5.87 -10.41 9.54
CA GLN A 188 -5.56 -9.39 8.53
C GLN A 188 -6.44 -9.59 7.31
N VAL A 189 -7.08 -8.53 6.84
CA VAL A 189 -7.98 -8.56 5.68
C VAL A 189 -7.56 -7.44 4.73
N PHE A 190 -6.87 -7.80 3.66
CA PHE A 190 -6.40 -6.90 2.61
C PHE A 190 -7.36 -6.95 1.43
N LEU A 191 -8.00 -5.82 1.12
CA LEU A 191 -8.97 -5.72 0.05
C LEU A 191 -8.60 -4.58 -0.89
N ARG A 192 -8.88 -4.77 -2.18
CA ARG A 192 -8.82 -3.70 -3.17
C ARG A 192 -10.15 -3.57 -3.89
N GLU A 193 -10.59 -2.36 -4.18
CA GLU A 193 -11.72 -2.13 -5.08
C GLU A 193 -11.37 -2.64 -6.48
N LEU A 194 -12.31 -3.29 -7.16
CA LEU A 194 -12.04 -3.78 -8.52
C LEU A 194 -11.51 -2.67 -9.44
N PRO A 195 -10.35 -2.89 -10.07
CA PRO A 195 -9.70 -1.88 -10.89
C PRO A 195 -10.60 -1.27 -11.96
N GLU A 196 -11.43 -2.06 -12.65
CA GLU A 196 -12.31 -1.53 -13.69
C GLU A 196 -13.40 -0.58 -13.16
N VAL A 197 -13.83 -0.79 -11.91
CA VAL A 197 -14.85 0.05 -11.25
C VAL A 197 -14.24 1.38 -10.81
N ALA A 198 -13.02 1.36 -10.31
CA ALA A 198 -12.27 2.56 -9.95
C ALA A 198 -11.87 3.38 -11.21
N ALA A 199 -11.44 2.71 -12.28
CA ALA A 199 -11.10 3.36 -13.56
C ALA A 199 -12.28 4.09 -14.18
N ALA A 200 -13.44 3.42 -14.26
CA ALA A 200 -14.66 4.02 -14.80
C ALA A 200 -15.09 5.27 -14.01
N ARG A 201 -14.89 5.28 -12.69
CA ARG A 201 -15.21 6.44 -11.84
C ARG A 201 -14.25 7.60 -12.08
N ALA A 202 -12.96 7.36 -12.15
CA ALA A 202 -12.01 8.45 -12.37
C ALA A 202 -12.24 9.14 -13.71
N ALA A 203 -12.56 8.37 -14.75
CA ALA A 203 -12.96 8.89 -16.05
C ALA A 203 -14.21 9.80 -15.94
N GLN A 204 -15.21 9.42 -15.13
CA GLN A 204 -16.40 10.25 -14.88
C GLN A 204 -16.08 11.55 -14.11
N THR A 205 -15.03 11.56 -13.29
CA THR A 205 -14.57 12.75 -12.56
C THR A 205 -13.54 13.59 -13.32
N GLY A 206 -13.23 13.22 -14.57
CA GLY A 206 -12.30 13.97 -15.42
C GLY A 206 -10.83 13.89 -15.00
N ARG A 207 -10.39 12.77 -14.39
CA ARG A 207 -8.98 12.51 -14.09
C ARG A 207 -8.41 11.42 -15.00
N ASP A 208 -7.17 11.63 -15.44
CA ASP A 208 -6.39 10.62 -16.16
C ASP A 208 -5.88 9.56 -15.16
N LEU A 209 -6.50 8.38 -15.20
CA LEU A 209 -5.93 7.16 -14.65
C LEU A 209 -5.34 6.36 -15.80
N THR A 210 -4.10 5.90 -15.64
CA THR A 210 -3.55 4.89 -16.55
C THR A 210 -3.75 3.53 -15.92
N LEU A 211 -4.54 2.69 -16.58
CA LEU A 211 -4.56 1.26 -16.32
C LEU A 211 -3.25 0.71 -16.87
N GLN A 212 -2.37 0.24 -15.99
CA GLN A 212 -1.18 -0.47 -16.40
C GLN A 212 -1.47 -1.96 -16.19
N GLU A 213 -1.68 -2.67 -17.29
CA GLU A 213 -1.67 -4.13 -17.29
C GLU A 213 -0.22 -4.57 -17.16
N ASP A 214 0.12 -5.26 -16.08
CA ASP A 214 1.41 -5.89 -15.96
C ASP A 214 1.52 -7.06 -16.96
N GLN A 215 2.74 -7.55 -17.16
CA GLN A 215 2.98 -8.64 -18.12
C GLN A 215 2.39 -9.99 -17.68
N GLN A 216 1.82 -10.08 -16.46
CA GLN A 216 1.09 -11.24 -15.97
C GLN A 216 -0.44 -11.07 -16.09
N GLY A 217 -0.94 -9.97 -16.68
CA GLY A 217 -2.38 -9.70 -16.82
C GLY A 217 -3.02 -9.10 -15.56
N GLY A 218 -2.21 -8.75 -14.55
CA GLY A 218 -2.64 -7.98 -13.38
C GLY A 218 -2.88 -6.53 -13.77
N ILE A 219 -4.06 -6.00 -13.43
CA ILE A 219 -4.42 -4.62 -13.75
C ILE A 219 -4.09 -3.73 -12.54
N SER A 220 -3.05 -2.90 -12.67
CA SER A 220 -2.70 -1.88 -11.68
C SER A 220 -3.25 -0.51 -12.08
N LEU A 221 -3.78 0.23 -11.11
CA LEU A 221 -4.23 1.61 -11.29
C LEU A 221 -3.11 2.54 -10.87
N VAL A 222 -2.52 3.24 -11.82
CA VAL A 222 -1.50 4.25 -11.56
C VAL A 222 -2.08 5.62 -11.88
N LEU A 223 -2.19 6.48 -10.86
CA LEU A 223 -2.41 7.92 -11.08
C LEU A 223 -1.12 8.54 -11.62
N THR A 224 -1.24 9.55 -12.48
CA THR A 224 -0.09 10.25 -13.08
C THR A 224 0.74 11.04 -12.04
N ASP A 225 0.23 11.24 -10.82
CA ASP A 225 0.95 11.79 -9.66
C ASP A 225 1.46 10.72 -8.67
N GLY A 226 1.19 9.44 -8.99
CA GLY A 226 1.54 8.23 -8.24
C GLY A 226 1.15 8.22 -6.76
N ASN A 227 0.18 9.04 -6.36
CA ASN A 227 -0.55 8.83 -5.11
C ASN A 227 -1.61 7.76 -5.37
N PHE A 228 -1.70 6.71 -4.57
CA PHE A 228 -2.88 5.85 -4.62
C PHE A 228 -3.98 6.51 -3.78
N PHE A 229 -4.74 7.49 -4.30
CA PHE A 229 -6.12 7.81 -3.89
C PHE A 229 -6.81 8.69 -4.91
N PRO A 230 -8.09 8.45 -5.19
CA PRO A 230 -8.91 9.59 -5.50
C PRO A 230 -9.30 10.32 -4.21
N VAL A 231 -8.65 11.46 -3.96
CA VAL A 231 -9.32 12.55 -3.26
C VAL A 231 -10.42 13.05 -4.20
N PHE A 232 -11.63 12.51 -4.06
CA PHE A 232 -12.79 13.10 -4.72
C PHE A 232 -13.41 14.16 -3.81
N THR A 233 -13.09 15.41 -4.08
CA THR A 233 -14.02 16.49 -3.76
C THR A 233 -15.30 16.17 -4.53
N VAL A 234 -16.35 15.74 -3.83
CA VAL A 234 -17.66 15.50 -4.44
C VAL A 234 -18.21 16.86 -4.89
N THR A 235 -17.87 17.27 -6.10
CA THR A 235 -18.65 18.25 -6.84
C THR A 235 -19.88 17.49 -7.31
N GLY A 236 -21.04 17.85 -6.75
CA GLY A 236 -22.27 17.06 -6.83
C GLY A 236 -22.61 16.62 -8.24
N THR A 237 -22.33 15.35 -8.54
CA THR A 237 -23.00 14.61 -9.59
C THR A 237 -24.23 13.98 -8.95
N GLU A 238 -25.41 14.24 -9.53
CA GLU A 238 -26.64 13.53 -9.20
C GLU A 238 -26.51 12.08 -9.66
N ASP A 239 -25.92 11.21 -8.82
CA ASP A 239 -25.91 9.77 -9.09
C ASP A 239 -27.10 9.11 -8.38
N THR A 240 -27.95 8.43 -9.17
CA THR A 240 -29.18 7.77 -8.71
C THR A 240 -28.97 6.28 -8.39
N GLY A 241 -27.73 5.79 -8.51
CA GLY A 241 -27.31 4.43 -8.13
C GLY A 241 -26.90 4.30 -6.66
N PRO A 242 -26.79 3.06 -6.13
CA PRO A 242 -26.15 2.85 -4.84
C PRO A 242 -24.67 3.28 -4.92
N PRO A 243 -24.08 3.80 -3.81
CA PRO A 243 -22.68 4.23 -3.84
C PRO A 243 -21.75 3.12 -4.32
N PRO A 244 -20.69 3.46 -5.07
CA PRO A 244 -19.73 2.49 -5.55
C PRO A 244 -18.80 1.99 -4.43
N GLY A 245 -17.93 1.03 -4.74
CA GLY A 245 -16.96 0.49 -3.79
C GLY A 245 -17.25 -0.92 -3.29
N ILE A 246 -16.36 -1.40 -2.42
CA ILE A 246 -16.42 -2.73 -1.82
C ILE A 246 -17.54 -2.77 -0.79
N ARG A 247 -18.28 -3.89 -0.76
CA ARG A 247 -19.23 -4.20 0.31
C ARG A 247 -18.69 -5.31 1.21
N VAL A 248 -18.40 -4.97 2.46
CA VAL A 248 -17.95 -5.90 3.48
C VAL A 248 -19.09 -6.17 4.47
N GLU A 249 -19.46 -7.45 4.62
CA GLU A 249 -20.44 -7.90 5.61
C GLU A 249 -19.79 -8.94 6.53
N VAL A 250 -19.66 -8.61 7.81
CA VAL A 250 -19.16 -9.53 8.85
C VAL A 250 -20.22 -9.64 9.93
N ASN A 251 -20.52 -10.82 10.46
CA ASN A 251 -21.46 -10.90 11.58
C ASN A 251 -20.81 -10.34 12.85
N ARG A 252 -19.65 -10.86 13.27
CA ARG A 252 -18.95 -10.45 14.50
C ARG A 252 -17.44 -10.35 14.33
N ILE A 253 -16.83 -9.33 14.92
CA ILE A 253 -15.38 -9.16 15.02
C ILE A 253 -15.01 -9.24 16.50
N LEU A 254 -14.17 -10.20 16.85
CA LEU A 254 -13.86 -10.59 18.22
C LEU A 254 -12.36 -10.60 18.46
N ALA A 255 -11.75 -9.42 18.35
CA ALA A 255 -10.32 -9.21 18.58
C ALA A 255 -10.03 -8.66 19.99
N ASP A 256 -8.74 -8.57 20.33
CA ASP A 256 -8.30 -7.96 21.58
C ASP A 256 -8.50 -6.44 21.54
N PRO A 257 -8.78 -5.80 22.70
CA PRO A 257 -8.90 -4.34 22.76
C PRO A 257 -7.65 -3.65 22.24
N ILE A 258 -7.85 -2.62 21.42
CA ILE A 258 -6.77 -1.69 21.07
C ILE A 258 -6.96 -0.36 21.80
N ASP A 259 -5.86 0.35 22.05
CA ASP A 259 -5.93 1.78 22.33
C ASP A 259 -6.00 2.53 20.99
N PRO A 260 -7.19 3.01 20.59
CA PRO A 260 -7.35 3.64 19.28
C PRO A 260 -6.61 4.99 19.19
N GLN A 261 -6.10 5.52 20.31
CA GLN A 261 -5.30 6.74 20.29
C GLN A 261 -3.92 6.53 19.66
N THR A 262 -3.36 5.33 19.82
CA THR A 262 -2.00 5.00 19.40
C THR A 262 -1.91 4.52 17.95
N VAL A 263 -3.01 4.11 17.31
CA VAL A 263 -2.99 3.56 15.94
C VAL A 263 -2.45 4.56 14.90
N VAL A 264 -2.60 5.86 15.14
CA VAL A 264 -2.09 6.91 14.23
C VAL A 264 -0.62 7.26 14.44
N ASP A 265 0.04 6.65 15.41
CA ASP A 265 1.42 6.96 15.77
C ASP A 265 2.32 5.84 15.20
N PRO A 266 2.87 6.00 13.97
CA PRO A 266 3.78 5.02 13.41
C PRO A 266 5.11 5.01 14.17
N GLN A 267 5.76 3.85 14.17
CA GLN A 267 7.11 3.66 14.68
C GLN A 267 8.05 3.30 13.55
N ILE A 268 9.31 3.72 13.66
CA ILE A 268 10.39 3.39 12.71
C ILE A 268 11.62 2.97 13.49
N TYR A 269 12.49 2.21 12.85
CA TYR A 269 13.85 1.97 13.33
C TYR A 269 14.84 2.91 12.67
N GLY A 270 15.89 3.27 13.39
CA GLY A 270 17.07 3.95 12.85
C GLY A 270 18.34 3.37 13.46
N TYR A 271 19.41 3.30 12.67
CA TYR A 271 20.70 2.78 13.13
C TYR A 271 21.72 3.89 13.35
N ASP A 272 22.38 3.86 14.50
CA ASP A 272 23.52 4.71 14.84
C ASP A 272 24.84 3.91 14.76
N PRO A 273 25.69 4.18 13.74
CA PRO A 273 26.97 3.51 13.61
C PRO A 273 28.00 3.92 14.66
N VAL A 274 27.87 5.10 15.28
CA VAL A 274 28.82 5.63 16.27
C VAL A 274 28.63 4.93 17.61
N ALA A 275 27.38 4.81 18.07
CA ALA A 275 27.05 4.08 19.29
C ALA A 275 26.94 2.56 19.08
N GLY A 276 26.78 2.09 17.83
CA GLY A 276 26.48 0.69 17.54
C GLY A 276 25.10 0.30 18.08
N GLN A 277 24.09 1.12 17.78
CA GLN A 277 22.74 0.97 18.33
C GLN A 277 21.68 1.00 17.25
N LEU A 278 20.73 0.07 17.34
CA LEU A 278 19.48 0.11 16.60
C LEU A 278 18.38 0.65 17.52
N LEU A 279 17.76 1.74 17.11
CA LEU A 279 16.85 2.54 17.93
C LEU A 279 15.45 2.50 17.33
N ARG A 280 14.44 2.22 18.15
CA ARG A 280 13.04 2.37 17.74
C ARG A 280 12.52 3.73 18.17
N PHE A 281 11.90 4.46 17.25
CA PHE A 281 11.34 5.78 17.48
C PHE A 281 9.82 5.78 17.35
N ASP A 282 9.17 6.59 18.18
CA ASP A 282 7.84 7.11 17.89
C ASP A 282 7.97 8.27 16.91
N VAL A 283 7.39 8.17 15.71
CA VAL A 283 7.56 9.17 14.65
C VAL A 283 6.95 10.52 15.03
N LYS A 284 5.85 10.52 15.80
CA LYS A 284 5.10 11.73 16.13
C LYS A 284 5.79 12.58 17.20
N SER A 285 6.23 11.96 18.28
CA SER A 285 6.92 12.63 19.39
C SER A 285 8.44 12.70 19.19
N GLY A 286 8.98 11.86 18.32
CA GLY A 286 10.41 11.65 18.13
C GLY A 286 11.08 10.89 19.26
N ALA A 287 10.33 10.37 20.25
CA ALA A 287 10.91 9.70 21.40
C ALA A 287 11.56 8.37 21.02
N VAL A 288 12.71 8.07 21.63
CA VAL A 288 13.30 6.72 21.60
C VAL A 288 12.45 5.81 22.50
N LEU A 289 11.90 4.76 21.92
CA LEU A 289 11.07 3.76 22.59
C LEU A 289 11.86 2.51 22.97
N GLN A 290 12.93 2.20 22.23
CA GLN A 290 13.78 1.05 22.44
C GLN A 290 15.18 1.31 21.89
N SER A 291 16.18 0.72 22.52
CA SER A 291 17.56 0.64 22.02
C SER A 291 18.03 -0.81 22.08
N ILE A 292 18.70 -1.25 21.02
CA ILE A 292 19.24 -2.60 20.84
C ILE A 292 20.72 -2.44 20.48
N ASP A 293 21.60 -3.14 21.18
CA ASP A 293 23.03 -3.13 20.87
C ASP A 293 23.30 -3.93 19.59
N VAL A 294 23.87 -3.27 18.58
CA VAL A 294 24.21 -3.83 17.29
C VAL A 294 25.64 -3.39 16.96
N PRO A 295 26.65 -4.25 17.17
CA PRO A 295 28.05 -3.86 17.00
C PRO A 295 28.33 -3.31 15.60
N SER A 296 28.80 -2.07 15.56
CA SER A 296 29.13 -1.41 14.31
C SER A 296 30.38 -2.02 13.68
N ILE A 297 30.27 -2.35 12.40
CA ILE A 297 31.38 -2.88 11.60
C ILE A 297 31.63 -2.07 10.33
N ALA A 298 30.79 -1.06 10.07
CA ALA A 298 30.91 -0.09 8.99
C ALA A 298 30.21 1.22 9.40
N ASP A 299 30.63 2.34 8.81
CA ASP A 299 30.00 3.64 9.05
C ASP A 299 28.64 3.76 8.31
N SER A 300 28.48 3.02 7.21
CA SER A 300 27.24 2.90 6.45
C SER A 300 26.36 1.77 6.99
N ALA A 301 25.04 1.92 6.80
CA ALA A 301 24.10 0.84 7.10
C ALA A 301 22.81 0.95 6.30
N GLY A 302 22.32 -0.18 5.81
CA GLY A 302 20.92 -0.31 5.37
C GLY A 302 20.05 -0.81 6.51
N VAL A 303 18.85 -0.25 6.67
CA VAL A 303 17.85 -0.69 7.66
C VAL A 303 16.52 -0.89 6.95
N ALA A 304 15.83 -2.00 7.20
CA ALA A 304 14.48 -2.21 6.66
C ALA A 304 13.68 -3.14 7.56
N LEU A 305 12.37 -3.12 7.44
CA LEU A 305 11.51 -4.18 7.95
C LEU A 305 11.40 -5.31 6.91
N ALA A 306 11.24 -6.56 7.35
CA ALA A 306 11.02 -7.69 6.45
C ALA A 306 10.27 -8.83 7.15
N ASP A 307 9.59 -9.69 6.38
CA ASP A 307 9.11 -10.97 6.90
C ASP A 307 10.26 -12.01 6.90
N ALA A 308 10.59 -12.53 8.07
CA ALA A 308 11.52 -13.64 8.24
C ALA A 308 10.86 -15.02 7.99
N GLY A 309 9.61 -15.03 7.54
CA GLY A 309 8.78 -16.20 7.29
C GLY A 309 7.85 -16.51 8.46
N ASN A 310 6.70 -17.11 8.13
CA ASN A 310 5.58 -17.37 9.06
C ASN A 310 4.99 -16.08 9.67
N SER A 311 5.00 -14.97 8.91
CA SER A 311 4.48 -13.68 9.37
C SER A 311 5.21 -13.16 10.61
N ARG A 312 6.54 -13.32 10.63
CA ARG A 312 7.38 -12.80 11.70
C ARG A 312 8.11 -11.57 11.19
N LEU A 313 7.64 -10.39 11.62
CA LEU A 313 8.30 -9.15 11.26
C LEU A 313 9.64 -9.01 11.99
N VAL A 314 10.69 -8.80 11.20
CA VAL A 314 12.03 -8.49 11.69
C VAL A 314 12.47 -7.13 11.17
N VAL A 315 13.35 -6.47 11.92
CA VAL A 315 14.16 -5.36 11.43
C VAL A 315 15.53 -5.92 11.02
N LEU A 316 15.93 -5.60 9.79
CA LEU A 316 17.23 -5.93 9.22
C LEU A 316 18.17 -4.75 9.40
N VAL A 317 19.43 -5.05 9.74
CA VAL A 317 20.55 -4.09 9.73
C VAL A 317 21.67 -4.70 8.91
N GLY A 318 21.94 -4.11 7.75
CA GLY A 318 23.03 -4.48 6.86
C GLY A 318 24.21 -3.53 7.04
N GLN A 319 25.41 -4.09 7.21
CA GLN A 319 26.66 -3.34 7.31
C GLN A 319 27.78 -4.17 6.68
N ALA A 320 28.57 -3.56 5.79
CA ALA A 320 29.56 -4.30 5.00
C ALA A 320 28.91 -5.57 4.39
N ASN A 321 29.53 -6.73 4.51
CA ASN A 321 29.01 -7.99 3.98
C ASN A 321 28.07 -8.76 4.93
N LEU A 322 27.55 -8.15 6.01
CA LEU A 322 26.76 -8.83 7.03
C LEU A 322 25.38 -8.18 7.22
N VAL A 323 24.33 -8.99 7.19
CA VAL A 323 22.98 -8.58 7.55
C VAL A 323 22.55 -9.29 8.83
N ARG A 324 22.10 -8.53 9.83
CA ARG A 324 21.56 -9.03 11.10
C ARG A 324 20.06 -8.78 11.18
N ALA A 325 19.32 -9.72 11.73
CA ALA A 325 17.88 -9.62 11.92
C ALA A 325 17.53 -9.63 13.41
N TYR A 326 16.67 -8.70 13.80
CA TYR A 326 16.11 -8.59 15.15
C TYR A 326 14.58 -8.59 15.08
N ASP A 327 13.91 -9.14 16.07
CA ASP A 327 12.46 -9.11 16.15
C ASP A 327 11.97 -7.67 16.21
N ALA A 328 11.08 -7.26 15.31
CA ALA A 328 10.68 -5.87 15.19
C ALA A 328 9.91 -5.38 16.43
N VAL A 329 9.36 -6.28 17.25
CA VAL A 329 8.51 -5.91 18.40
C VAL A 329 9.30 -5.92 19.70
N ASP A 330 10.05 -6.98 19.98
CA ASP A 330 10.80 -7.08 21.25
C ASP A 330 12.30 -6.82 21.13
N GLY A 331 12.84 -6.70 19.91
CA GLY A 331 14.25 -6.43 19.66
C GLY A 331 15.20 -7.60 19.91
N SER A 332 14.68 -8.81 20.14
CA SER A 332 15.50 -10.01 20.31
C SER A 332 16.23 -10.38 19.02
N PHE A 333 17.47 -10.85 19.15
CA PHE A 333 18.24 -11.32 17.99
C PHE A 333 17.61 -12.57 17.37
N VAL A 334 17.40 -12.56 16.06
CA VAL A 334 16.77 -13.66 15.30
C VAL A 334 17.82 -14.48 14.57
N GLY A 335 18.79 -13.82 13.95
CA GLY A 335 19.82 -14.48 13.15
C GLY A 335 20.61 -13.47 12.31
N ALA A 336 21.55 -13.99 11.52
CA ALA A 336 22.35 -13.18 10.60
C ALA A 336 22.78 -14.01 9.40
N PHE A 337 23.11 -13.33 8.31
CA PHE A 337 23.66 -13.96 7.10
C PHE A 337 24.67 -13.03 6.41
N THR A 338 25.63 -13.62 5.70
CA THR A 338 26.61 -12.84 4.91
C THR A 338 26.19 -12.70 3.44
N THR A 339 26.69 -11.67 2.76
CA THR A 339 26.47 -11.45 1.33
C THR A 339 27.55 -12.08 0.45
N ASP A 340 28.47 -12.89 0.99
CA ASP A 340 29.61 -13.45 0.25
C ASP A 340 29.21 -14.32 -0.96
N THR A 341 27.96 -14.80 -0.99
CA THR A 341 27.36 -15.55 -2.10
C THR A 341 26.88 -14.65 -3.25
N LEU A 342 26.80 -13.34 -3.03
CA LEU A 342 26.38 -12.34 -4.01
C LEU A 342 27.61 -11.70 -4.65
N ALA A 343 27.97 -12.14 -5.86
CA ALA A 343 29.19 -11.70 -6.54
C ALA A 343 29.29 -10.19 -6.85
N SER A 344 28.26 -9.40 -6.55
CA SER A 344 28.21 -7.97 -6.85
C SER A 344 27.97 -7.10 -5.62
N ILE A 345 27.68 -7.68 -4.44
CA ILE A 345 27.35 -6.94 -3.22
C ILE A 345 28.46 -7.19 -2.19
N ASP A 346 29.39 -6.25 -2.09
CA ASP A 346 30.53 -6.32 -1.16
C ASP A 346 30.26 -5.51 0.12
N SER A 347 29.39 -4.49 0.04
CA SER A 347 28.96 -3.67 1.16
C SER A 347 27.47 -3.33 1.09
N VAL A 348 26.72 -3.60 2.16
CA VAL A 348 25.31 -3.24 2.27
C VAL A 348 25.18 -1.86 2.89
N ASP A 349 24.83 -0.87 2.08
CA ASP A 349 24.55 0.52 2.49
C ASP A 349 23.09 0.94 2.24
N GLY A 350 22.29 0.05 1.63
CA GLY A 350 20.84 0.18 1.57
C GLY A 350 20.16 -1.17 1.71
N ILE A 351 19.06 -1.19 2.45
CA ILE A 351 18.09 -2.30 2.42
C ILE A 351 16.74 -1.65 2.25
N GLY A 352 15.92 -2.17 1.36
CA GLY A 352 14.54 -1.75 1.25
C GLY A 352 13.65 -2.94 0.99
N THR A 353 12.44 -2.92 1.57
CA THR A 353 11.51 -4.03 1.47
C THR A 353 10.17 -3.54 0.97
N THR A 354 9.70 -4.11 -0.13
CA THR A 354 8.27 -4.09 -0.49
C THR A 354 7.59 -5.30 0.14
N ASP A 355 6.26 -5.37 0.10
CA ASP A 355 5.41 -6.33 0.83
C ASP A 355 6.05 -7.69 1.19
N TYR A 356 6.69 -8.36 0.23
CA TYR A 356 7.37 -9.65 0.43
C TYR A 356 8.77 -9.74 -0.21
N ARG A 357 9.32 -8.64 -0.72
CA ARG A 357 10.62 -8.64 -1.43
C ARG A 357 11.57 -7.68 -0.77
N THR A 358 12.73 -8.20 -0.39
CA THR A 358 13.82 -7.40 0.17
C THR A 358 14.92 -7.26 -0.86
N ILE A 359 15.39 -6.03 -1.05
CA ILE A 359 16.50 -5.68 -1.94
C ILE A 359 17.64 -5.13 -1.10
N LEU A 360 18.84 -5.61 -1.38
CA LEU A 360 20.08 -5.06 -0.88
C LEU A 360 20.66 -4.10 -1.92
N VAL A 361 21.22 -2.99 -1.46
CA VAL A 361 21.93 -2.00 -2.27
C VAL A 361 23.38 -1.89 -1.78
N ASP A 362 24.29 -1.85 -2.74
CA ASP A 362 25.69 -1.49 -2.57
C ASP A 362 25.98 -0.30 -3.50
N ALA A 363 25.91 0.90 -2.95
CA ALA A 363 26.25 2.13 -3.67
C ALA A 363 27.76 2.35 -3.77
N SER A 364 28.55 1.67 -2.94
CA SER A 364 30.02 1.72 -2.97
C SER A 364 30.64 0.82 -4.05
N ALA A 365 29.86 -0.08 -4.66
CA ALA A 365 30.30 -0.94 -5.73
C ALA A 365 30.91 -0.14 -6.90
N THR A 366 31.93 -0.71 -7.55
CA THR A 366 32.65 -0.03 -8.63
C THR A 366 31.70 0.35 -9.78
N GLY A 367 31.46 1.65 -9.97
CA GLY A 367 30.53 2.18 -10.98
C GLY A 367 29.31 2.84 -10.33
N PRO A 368 28.11 2.73 -10.92
CA PRO A 368 26.91 3.43 -10.45
C PRO A 368 26.21 2.79 -9.23
N GLY A 369 26.88 1.84 -8.56
CA GLY A 369 26.28 0.98 -7.55
C GLY A 369 25.51 -0.21 -8.14
N VAL A 370 25.07 -1.12 -7.27
CA VAL A 370 24.29 -2.29 -7.65
C VAL A 370 23.19 -2.59 -6.61
N ALA A 371 22.11 -3.21 -7.07
CA ALA A 371 21.03 -3.71 -6.23
C ALA A 371 20.75 -5.19 -6.53
N GLN A 372 20.37 -5.98 -5.53
CA GLN A 372 19.99 -7.37 -5.73
C GLN A 372 18.89 -7.82 -4.74
N GLY A 373 17.88 -8.51 -5.25
CA GLY A 373 16.81 -9.10 -4.45
C GLY A 373 17.28 -10.37 -3.72
N ILE A 374 16.80 -10.55 -2.49
CA ILE A 374 17.09 -11.72 -1.64
C ILE A 374 15.83 -12.33 -1.03
N ASN A 375 15.92 -13.59 -0.60
CA ASN A 375 14.93 -14.26 0.24
C ASN A 375 15.41 -14.25 1.70
N VAL A 376 14.81 -13.42 2.55
CA VAL A 376 15.24 -13.22 3.94
C VAL A 376 15.13 -14.51 4.76
N ALA A 377 13.99 -15.21 4.70
CA ALA A 377 13.77 -16.45 5.44
C ALA A 377 14.82 -17.53 5.08
N ALA A 378 15.05 -17.75 3.78
CA ALA A 378 16.05 -18.71 3.31
C ALA A 378 17.48 -18.28 3.67
N SER A 379 17.75 -16.97 3.64
CA SER A 379 19.07 -16.43 4.00
C SER A 379 19.38 -16.63 5.48
N LEU A 380 18.41 -16.40 6.36
CA LEU A 380 18.54 -16.65 7.81
C LEU A 380 18.75 -18.13 8.13
N ILE A 381 18.09 -19.04 7.41
CA ILE A 381 18.25 -20.49 7.60
C ILE A 381 19.65 -20.96 7.18
N THR A 382 20.15 -20.46 6.04
CA THR A 382 21.42 -20.92 5.46
C THR A 382 22.63 -20.19 6.01
N GLY A 383 22.44 -19.00 6.60
CA GLY A 383 23.52 -18.12 7.04
C GLY A 383 24.21 -17.36 5.91
N ALA A 384 23.70 -17.46 4.68
CA ALA A 384 24.22 -16.76 3.51
C ALA A 384 23.07 -16.19 2.67
N ALA A 385 23.29 -15.06 2.01
CA ALA A 385 22.26 -14.42 1.18
C ALA A 385 21.81 -15.35 0.04
N VAL A 386 20.50 -15.55 -0.07
CA VAL A 386 19.86 -16.36 -1.12
C VAL A 386 19.24 -15.41 -2.15
N PRO A 387 19.81 -15.26 -3.36
CA PRO A 387 19.33 -14.30 -4.35
C PRO A 387 17.98 -14.73 -4.94
N THR A 388 17.10 -13.77 -5.16
CA THR A 388 15.81 -13.95 -5.86
C THR A 388 15.81 -13.30 -7.24
N THR A 389 16.75 -12.40 -7.51
CA THR A 389 16.91 -11.72 -8.80
C THR A 389 18.36 -11.73 -9.27
N ALA A 390 18.54 -11.50 -10.57
CA ALA A 390 19.83 -11.06 -11.09
C ALA A 390 20.21 -9.67 -10.51
N PRO A 391 21.51 -9.36 -10.39
CA PRO A 391 21.96 -8.02 -10.02
C PRO A 391 21.45 -6.95 -10.99
N PHE A 392 21.14 -5.78 -10.45
CA PHE A 392 20.71 -4.60 -11.21
C PHE A 392 21.68 -3.46 -11.00
N VAL A 393 22.22 -2.99 -12.10
CA VAL A 393 23.09 -1.84 -12.18
C VAL A 393 22.28 -0.72 -12.82
N PRO A 394 22.21 0.48 -12.22
CA PRO A 394 21.57 1.63 -12.83
C PRO A 394 22.04 1.91 -14.25
N THR A 395 21.17 2.53 -15.05
CA THR A 395 21.51 2.95 -16.40
C THR A 395 21.41 4.46 -16.54
N ARG A 396 21.93 5.01 -17.65
CA ARG A 396 21.77 6.43 -18.04
C ARG A 396 22.27 7.40 -16.95
N ASP A 397 23.51 7.20 -16.53
CA ASP A 397 24.26 8.12 -15.65
C ASP A 397 23.51 8.45 -14.35
N PHE A 398 23.01 7.40 -13.70
CA PHE A 398 22.47 7.47 -12.34
C PHE A 398 23.33 6.63 -11.42
N ASP A 399 23.88 7.22 -10.37
CA ASP A 399 24.63 6.51 -9.36
C ASP A 399 23.81 6.41 -8.07
N PHE A 400 23.80 5.24 -7.45
CA PHE A 400 23.24 5.08 -6.12
C PHE A 400 24.03 5.88 -5.07
N LEU A 401 23.33 6.35 -4.04
CA LEU A 401 23.90 7.06 -2.89
C LEU A 401 23.68 6.30 -1.57
N GLY A 402 23.34 5.01 -1.65
CA GLY A 402 22.89 4.21 -0.52
C GLY A 402 21.45 4.54 -0.16
N GLY A 403 20.91 3.80 0.82
CA GLY A 403 19.52 3.93 1.24
C GLY A 403 18.52 3.43 0.20
N ALA A 404 17.65 2.53 0.63
CA ALA A 404 16.52 2.06 -0.15
C ALA A 404 15.31 1.97 0.78
N THR A 405 14.11 2.10 0.24
CA THR A 405 12.89 1.92 1.04
C THR A 405 11.77 1.39 0.16
N GLY A 406 10.97 0.49 0.70
CA GLY A 406 9.63 0.28 0.18
C GLY A 406 8.66 1.30 0.77
N ASN A 407 7.49 1.39 0.13
CA ASN A 407 6.32 2.04 0.72
C ASN A 407 5.27 0.95 0.90
N PRO A 408 4.70 0.77 2.10
CA PRO A 408 3.65 -0.22 2.32
C PRO A 408 2.53 -0.14 1.27
N GLY A 409 2.14 -1.29 0.70
CA GLY A 409 1.16 -1.43 -0.37
C GLY A 409 1.56 -0.86 -1.73
N PHE A 410 2.86 -0.70 -1.97
CA PHE A 410 3.41 -0.40 -3.28
C PHE A 410 4.53 -1.39 -3.65
N ASP A 411 4.50 -1.87 -4.89
CA ASP A 411 5.47 -2.81 -5.44
C ASP A 411 6.83 -2.21 -5.84
N PRO A 412 6.94 -0.96 -6.34
CA PRO A 412 8.25 -0.42 -6.65
C PRO A 412 9.00 -0.01 -5.38
N LEU A 413 10.27 -0.36 -5.35
CA LEU A 413 11.22 0.14 -4.37
C LEU A 413 11.72 1.52 -4.80
N VAL A 414 11.88 2.44 -3.86
CA VAL A 414 12.56 3.72 -4.10
C VAL A 414 14.00 3.62 -3.62
N VAL A 415 14.94 3.96 -4.50
CA VAL A 415 16.37 4.10 -4.18
C VAL A 415 16.80 5.53 -4.45
N LEU A 416 17.52 6.14 -3.52
CA LEU A 416 18.09 7.46 -3.73
C LEU A 416 19.39 7.35 -4.52
N GLY A 417 19.62 8.36 -5.34
CA GLY A 417 20.84 8.47 -6.10
C GLY A 417 21.00 9.84 -6.69
N ARG A 418 21.99 9.98 -7.55
CA ARG A 418 22.30 11.21 -8.25
C ARG A 418 22.33 10.95 -9.73
N GLY A 419 21.96 11.96 -10.50
CA GLY A 419 22.03 11.90 -11.95
C GLY A 419 21.67 13.23 -12.58
N PHE A 420 21.66 13.23 -13.91
CA PHE A 420 21.33 14.41 -14.72
C PHE A 420 19.84 14.45 -15.00
N PHE A 421 19.13 15.30 -14.26
CA PHE A 421 17.68 15.44 -14.34
C PHE A 421 17.22 16.78 -14.91
N ASP A 422 18.03 17.82 -14.75
CA ASP A 422 17.67 19.17 -15.19
C ASP A 422 18.10 19.39 -16.65
N GLN A 423 17.13 19.50 -17.55
CA GLN A 423 17.37 19.82 -18.96
C GLN A 423 18.00 21.21 -19.18
N TYR A 424 17.87 22.13 -18.20
CA TYR A 424 18.45 23.46 -18.24
C TYR A 424 19.83 23.53 -17.54
N GLN A 425 20.18 22.52 -16.75
CA GLN A 425 21.49 22.32 -16.14
C GLN A 425 22.00 20.90 -16.43
N PRO A 426 22.18 20.53 -17.72
CA PRO A 426 22.48 19.15 -18.12
C PRO A 426 23.82 18.62 -17.60
N ASP A 427 24.70 19.51 -17.13
CA ASP A 427 26.02 19.18 -16.59
C ASP A 427 26.05 19.11 -15.05
N THR A 428 24.90 19.27 -14.39
CA THR A 428 24.81 19.24 -12.91
C THR A 428 24.07 18.00 -12.45
N GLU A 429 24.78 17.13 -11.72
CA GLU A 429 24.16 16.03 -10.98
C GLU A 429 23.32 16.60 -9.83
N ILE A 430 22.04 16.23 -9.80
CA ILE A 430 21.16 16.56 -8.69
C ILE A 430 20.65 15.29 -8.03
N LEU A 431 20.28 15.41 -6.75
CA LEU A 431 19.68 14.32 -6.00
C LEU A 431 18.35 13.93 -6.66
N GLY A 432 18.15 12.62 -6.82
CA GLY A 432 16.93 12.06 -7.38
C GLY A 432 16.60 10.70 -6.78
N GLY A 433 15.45 10.20 -7.19
CA GLY A 433 14.91 8.91 -6.80
C GLY A 433 14.71 8.06 -8.04
N MET A 434 15.07 6.79 -7.93
CA MET A 434 14.79 5.76 -8.92
C MET A 434 13.78 4.77 -8.35
N GLU A 435 12.72 4.52 -9.11
CA GLU A 435 11.80 3.42 -8.81
C GLU A 435 12.30 2.15 -9.51
N ILE A 436 12.49 1.09 -8.72
CA ILE A 436 12.93 -0.22 -9.19
C ILE A 436 11.74 -1.18 -9.09
N ASN A 437 11.39 -1.82 -10.21
CA ASN A 437 10.42 -2.89 -10.22
C ASN A 437 10.96 -4.10 -9.47
N THR A 438 10.24 -4.52 -8.43
CA THR A 438 10.62 -5.68 -7.64
C THR A 438 9.88 -6.94 -8.08
N THR A 439 8.81 -6.86 -8.88
CA THR A 439 7.87 -7.98 -9.13
C THR A 439 8.40 -9.06 -10.08
N GLN A 440 9.42 -8.75 -10.86
CA GLN A 440 9.96 -9.67 -11.87
C GLN A 440 11.18 -10.45 -11.34
N ALA A 441 11.57 -11.51 -12.06
CA ALA A 441 12.80 -12.25 -11.78
C ALA A 441 14.08 -11.43 -12.04
N ARG A 442 13.93 -10.25 -12.65
CA ARG A 442 14.98 -9.26 -12.89
C ARG A 442 14.47 -7.91 -12.41
N LEU A 443 15.31 -7.18 -11.70
CA LEU A 443 15.02 -5.80 -11.32
C LEU A 443 15.18 -4.89 -12.54
N THR A 444 14.25 -3.95 -12.71
CA THR A 444 14.25 -2.99 -13.81
C THR A 444 13.87 -1.60 -13.31
N GLU A 445 14.54 -0.57 -13.83
CA GLU A 445 14.11 0.82 -13.64
C GLU A 445 12.71 1.04 -14.23
N LEU A 446 11.80 1.60 -13.44
CA LEU A 446 10.46 1.99 -13.88
C LEU A 446 10.39 3.49 -14.19
N ALA A 447 10.88 4.29 -13.25
CA ALA A 447 10.83 5.73 -13.32
C ALA A 447 12.02 6.33 -12.61
N ARG A 448 12.36 7.57 -12.99
CA ARG A 448 13.27 8.42 -12.22
C ARG A 448 12.70 9.82 -12.11
N VAL A 449 12.94 10.43 -10.97
CA VAL A 449 12.59 11.82 -10.71
C VAL A 449 13.77 12.51 -10.03
N GLY A 450 14.21 13.62 -10.61
CA GLY A 450 14.98 14.62 -9.86
C GLY A 450 13.99 15.63 -9.29
N ALA A 451 14.16 16.09 -8.05
CA ALA A 451 13.30 17.17 -7.56
C ALA A 451 13.91 18.55 -7.92
N PRO A 452 13.17 19.38 -8.68
CA PRO A 452 13.59 20.75 -8.94
C PRO A 452 13.76 21.51 -7.62
N GLY A 453 14.93 22.11 -7.41
CA GLY A 453 15.23 22.86 -6.19
C GLY A 453 15.72 22.03 -5.00
N LEU A 454 16.00 20.73 -5.18
CA LEU A 454 16.83 20.00 -4.23
C LEU A 454 18.27 20.54 -4.24
N PRO A 455 19.00 20.41 -3.12
CA PRO A 455 20.42 20.75 -3.08
C PRO A 455 21.21 19.92 -4.12
N PRO A 456 22.40 20.38 -4.53
CA PRO A 456 23.33 19.57 -5.30
C PRO A 456 23.45 18.18 -4.68
N ALA A 457 23.55 17.16 -5.53
CA ALA A 457 23.77 15.81 -5.04
C ALA A 457 25.02 15.78 -4.14
N PRO A 458 24.96 15.09 -3.00
CA PRO A 458 26.17 14.83 -2.23
C PRO A 458 27.16 13.99 -3.06
N PRO A 459 28.45 13.96 -2.67
CA PRO A 459 29.45 13.12 -3.35
C PRO A 459 29.01 11.66 -3.42
N PRO A 460 29.45 10.89 -4.43
CA PRO A 460 29.12 9.47 -4.53
C PRO A 460 29.58 8.72 -3.27
N GLY A 461 28.77 7.75 -2.83
CA GLY A 461 29.00 7.00 -1.58
C GLY A 461 28.72 7.80 -0.31
N SER A 462 28.03 8.94 -0.40
CA SER A 462 27.50 9.60 0.80
C SER A 462 26.30 8.83 1.34
N ASP A 463 26.45 8.14 2.46
CA ASP A 463 25.38 7.33 3.05
C ASP A 463 24.13 8.16 3.36
N GLU A 464 23.11 8.02 2.51
CA GLU A 464 21.80 8.64 2.70
C GLU A 464 20.89 7.65 3.43
N ALA A 465 20.57 7.95 4.70
CA ALA A 465 19.62 7.17 5.45
C ALA A 465 18.20 7.39 4.90
N LEU A 466 17.65 6.34 4.29
CA LEU A 466 16.33 6.30 3.69
C LEU A 466 15.45 5.29 4.42
N GLY A 467 14.16 5.62 4.56
CA GLY A 467 13.10 4.73 5.02
C GLY A 467 11.75 5.26 4.54
N SER A 468 10.64 4.81 5.12
CA SER A 468 9.32 5.35 4.78
C SER A 468 8.45 5.54 6.02
N VAL A 469 7.64 6.60 5.99
CA VAL A 469 6.59 6.84 6.98
C VAL A 469 5.27 6.86 6.23
N ASP A 470 4.44 5.86 6.51
CA ASP A 470 3.19 5.63 5.79
C ASP A 470 3.46 5.57 4.27
N GLN A 471 2.88 6.47 3.48
CA GLN A 471 3.09 6.50 2.02
C GLN A 471 4.22 7.43 1.57
N LEU A 472 4.94 8.07 2.49
CA LEU A 472 5.98 9.06 2.19
C LEU A 472 7.37 8.48 2.39
N VAL A 473 8.30 8.88 1.52
CA VAL A 473 9.71 8.54 1.65
C VAL A 473 10.32 9.43 2.73
N ALA A 474 11.01 8.83 3.68
CA ALA A 474 11.62 9.49 4.83
C ALA A 474 13.15 9.53 4.65
N ARG A 475 13.72 10.73 4.60
CA ARG A 475 15.15 10.95 4.40
C ARG A 475 15.75 11.73 5.58
N VAL A 476 16.81 11.22 6.18
CA VAL A 476 17.58 11.97 7.20
C VAL A 476 18.43 13.03 6.51
N VAL A 477 18.19 14.30 6.82
CA VAL A 477 18.94 15.43 6.22
C VAL A 477 20.05 15.97 7.11
N GLY A 478 20.07 15.58 8.39
CA GLY A 478 21.11 15.97 9.33
C GLY A 478 20.62 16.00 10.78
N VAL A 479 21.45 16.55 11.66
CA VAL A 479 21.14 16.75 13.08
C VAL A 479 21.08 18.24 13.40
N VAL A 480 19.97 18.69 14.00
CA VAL A 480 19.77 20.07 14.45
C VAL A 480 19.27 20.03 15.90
N ASP A 481 19.88 20.83 16.77
CA ASP A 481 19.55 20.90 18.20
C ASP A 481 19.53 19.52 18.91
N GLY A 482 20.46 18.64 18.52
CA GLY A 482 20.56 17.28 19.06
C GLY A 482 19.43 16.35 18.62
N LYS A 483 18.76 16.64 17.50
CA LYS A 483 17.70 15.83 16.92
C LYS A 483 17.97 15.54 15.45
N ASN A 484 17.69 14.32 15.01
CA ASN A 484 17.73 13.99 13.59
C ASN A 484 16.52 14.65 12.90
N VAL A 485 16.78 15.41 11.86
CA VAL A 485 15.76 16.03 11.01
C VAL A 485 15.50 15.10 9.84
N VAL A 486 14.24 14.68 9.69
CA VAL A 486 13.80 13.73 8.67
C VAL A 486 12.79 14.42 7.76
N ASN A 487 13.12 14.55 6.49
CA ASN A 487 12.19 15.09 5.50
C ASN A 487 11.33 13.96 4.93
N LEU A 488 10.02 14.18 4.94
CA LEU A 488 9.03 13.31 4.30
C LEU A 488 8.70 13.89 2.93
N VAL A 489 8.99 13.13 1.88
CA VAL A 489 8.79 13.56 0.49
C VAL A 489 7.85 12.62 -0.24
N ASN A 490 7.13 13.15 -1.21
CA ASN A 490 6.36 12.31 -2.12
C ASN A 490 7.33 11.50 -3.00
N ARG A 491 7.09 10.20 -3.17
CA ARG A 491 7.99 9.33 -3.93
C ARG A 491 8.15 9.71 -5.42
N ASN A 492 7.09 10.19 -6.06
CA ASN A 492 7.08 10.39 -7.52
C ASN A 492 7.52 11.79 -7.90
N THR A 493 7.27 12.77 -7.04
CA THR A 493 7.63 14.16 -7.30
C THR A 493 8.86 14.61 -6.53
N LEU A 494 9.23 13.87 -5.47
CA LEU A 494 10.23 14.26 -4.46
C LEU A 494 10.01 15.65 -3.87
N GLN A 495 8.81 16.22 -4.05
CA GLN A 495 8.45 17.50 -3.47
C GLN A 495 8.28 17.34 -1.96
N GLY A 496 8.78 18.35 -1.24
CA GLY A 496 8.73 18.40 0.22
C GLY A 496 7.30 18.28 0.73
N GLY A 497 7.06 17.29 1.58
CA GLY A 497 5.83 17.13 2.34
C GLY A 497 5.96 17.74 3.73
N ALA A 498 6.30 16.91 4.71
CA ALA A 498 6.42 17.27 6.12
C ALA A 498 7.83 17.01 6.65
N THR A 499 8.16 17.54 7.83
CA THR A 499 9.42 17.24 8.53
C THR A 499 9.11 16.60 9.87
N VAL A 500 9.82 15.53 10.19
CA VAL A 500 9.81 14.85 11.49
C VAL A 500 11.13 15.11 12.20
N SER A 501 11.11 15.19 13.53
CA SER A 501 12.31 15.29 14.34
C SER A 501 12.40 14.10 15.28
N LEU A 502 13.50 13.34 15.20
CA LEU A 502 13.78 12.23 16.10
C LEU A 502 14.73 12.70 17.21
N ASN A 503 14.35 12.52 18.47
CA ASN A 503 15.06 13.01 19.64
C ASN A 503 16.29 12.13 19.93
N TYR A 504 17.28 12.20 19.05
CA TYR A 504 18.55 11.51 19.15
C TYR A 504 19.70 12.34 18.56
N PRO A 505 20.84 12.46 19.27
CA PRO A 505 21.89 13.42 18.92
C PRO A 505 22.89 12.93 17.87
N ASN A 506 23.07 11.61 17.71
CA ASN A 506 23.97 11.08 16.69
C ASN A 506 23.22 10.94 15.37
N ARG A 507 23.91 11.19 14.26
CA ARG A 507 23.32 11.05 12.92
C ARG A 507 23.03 9.57 12.66
N LEU A 508 21.81 9.29 12.21
CA LEU A 508 21.41 7.94 11.81
C LEU A 508 21.94 7.61 10.40
N ALA A 509 22.42 6.39 10.20
CA ALA A 509 22.96 5.90 8.92
C ALA A 509 21.94 5.10 8.08
N GLY A 510 20.84 4.63 8.69
CA GLY A 510 19.74 3.99 8.00
C GLY A 510 18.42 4.17 8.75
N LEU A 511 17.29 4.10 8.04
CA LEU A 511 15.94 4.14 8.60
C LEU A 511 15.12 2.96 8.06
N SER A 512 14.19 2.41 8.84
CA SER A 512 13.24 1.42 8.33
C SER A 512 11.99 2.05 7.74
N GLU A 513 11.18 1.24 7.06
CA GLU A 513 9.76 1.50 6.87
C GLU A 513 9.02 1.60 8.21
N SER A 514 7.91 2.33 8.23
CA SER A 514 7.08 2.48 9.43
C SER A 514 6.17 1.30 9.68
N PHE A 515 5.98 0.95 10.96
CA PHE A 515 5.06 -0.09 11.42
C PHE A 515 4.35 0.28 12.72
N ARG A 516 3.41 -0.57 13.15
CA ARG A 516 2.51 -0.32 14.29
C ARG A 516 2.42 -1.54 15.21
N PRO A 517 3.36 -1.72 16.18
CA PRO A 517 3.38 -2.86 17.10
C PRO A 517 2.11 -3.01 17.96
N GLN A 518 1.41 -1.91 18.21
CA GLN A 518 0.14 -1.85 18.96
C GLN A 518 -1.02 -2.61 18.30
N LEU A 519 -0.89 -3.01 17.04
CA LEU A 519 -1.94 -3.75 16.31
C LEU A 519 -1.97 -5.23 16.65
N ARG A 520 -0.99 -5.74 17.39
CA ARG A 520 -1.00 -7.12 17.89
C ARG A 520 -2.28 -7.36 18.69
N GLY A 521 -2.97 -8.44 18.36
CA GLY A 521 -4.25 -8.87 18.95
C GLY A 521 -5.48 -8.33 18.22
N SER A 522 -5.34 -7.31 17.37
CA SER A 522 -6.44 -6.66 16.66
C SER A 522 -6.95 -7.46 15.45
N ALA A 523 -8.07 -7.02 14.88
CA ALA A 523 -8.55 -7.45 13.57
C ALA A 523 -8.41 -6.29 12.59
N VAL A 524 -7.42 -6.37 11.70
CA VAL A 524 -7.09 -5.33 10.74
C VAL A 524 -7.82 -5.58 9.42
N PHE A 525 -8.53 -4.55 8.96
CA PHE A 525 -9.08 -4.44 7.62
C PHE A 525 -8.40 -3.26 6.94
N ASP A 526 -7.55 -3.55 5.96
CA ASP A 526 -6.91 -2.54 5.12
C ASP A 526 -7.55 -2.61 3.73
N ILE A 527 -8.21 -1.53 3.34
CA ILE A 527 -9.05 -1.49 2.13
C ILE A 527 -8.55 -0.38 1.22
N GLN A 528 -8.03 -0.76 0.07
CA GLN A 528 -7.58 0.14 -0.98
C GLN A 528 -8.72 0.45 -1.97
N GLY A 529 -9.11 1.72 -2.07
CA GLY A 529 -10.24 2.17 -2.90
C GLY A 529 -11.49 2.46 -2.07
N ASP A 530 -12.63 2.67 -2.74
CA ASP A 530 -13.86 3.05 -2.05
C ASP A 530 -14.54 1.84 -1.40
N THR A 531 -15.18 2.08 -0.26
CA THR A 531 -16.03 1.11 0.43
C THR A 531 -17.46 1.60 0.39
N GLN A 532 -18.31 0.87 -0.35
CA GLN A 532 -19.75 1.10 -0.38
C GLN A 532 -20.36 0.98 1.01
N ALA A 533 -20.04 -0.11 1.71
CA ALA A 533 -20.53 -0.36 3.05
C ALA A 533 -19.64 -1.34 3.80
N PHE A 534 -19.29 -0.99 5.03
CA PHE A 534 -18.74 -1.91 6.03
C PHE A 534 -19.80 -2.17 7.09
N LEU A 535 -20.28 -3.42 7.16
CA LEU A 535 -21.39 -3.80 8.01
C LEU A 535 -20.98 -4.89 9.01
N ALA A 536 -21.20 -4.64 10.30
CA ALA A 536 -21.08 -5.67 11.33
C ALA A 536 -22.11 -5.55 12.45
N ASN A 537 -22.53 -6.67 13.04
CA ASN A 537 -23.45 -6.64 14.18
C ASN A 537 -22.71 -6.31 15.49
N ASP A 538 -21.47 -6.75 15.63
CA ASP A 538 -20.63 -6.51 16.80
C ASP A 538 -19.16 -6.44 16.38
N ALA A 539 -18.44 -5.43 16.85
CA ALA A 539 -17.03 -5.24 16.56
C ALA A 539 -16.26 -4.87 17.82
N ARG A 540 -15.31 -5.71 18.22
CA ARG A 540 -14.33 -5.41 19.27
C ARG A 540 -12.92 -5.57 18.72
N GLY A 541 -12.04 -4.60 18.97
CA GLY A 541 -10.65 -4.66 18.50
C GLY A 541 -10.52 -4.50 16.99
N LEU A 542 -11.49 -3.85 16.34
CA LEU A 542 -11.46 -3.59 14.89
C LEU A 542 -10.50 -2.44 14.60
N VAL A 543 -9.62 -2.63 13.63
CA VAL A 543 -8.85 -1.57 12.97
C VAL A 543 -9.27 -1.56 11.51
N LEU A 544 -10.04 -0.56 11.10
CA LEU A 544 -10.46 -0.39 9.71
C LEU A 544 -9.72 0.81 9.11
N ASN A 545 -8.78 0.54 8.20
CA ASN A 545 -8.13 1.56 7.38
C ASN A 545 -8.74 1.52 5.97
N ASN A 546 -9.69 2.41 5.69
CA ASN A 546 -10.25 2.55 4.35
C ASN A 546 -9.58 3.70 3.64
N LEU A 547 -8.71 3.35 2.71
CA LEU A 547 -7.81 4.27 2.05
C LEU A 547 -8.60 5.18 1.07
N GLY A 548 -9.75 4.76 0.51
CA GLY A 548 -10.68 5.63 -0.24
C GLY A 548 -11.85 6.23 0.58
N THR A 549 -12.96 6.51 -0.10
CA THR A 549 -14.22 6.96 0.53
C THR A 549 -14.92 5.80 1.21
N LEU A 550 -15.22 5.95 2.50
CA LEU A 550 -16.07 5.02 3.27
C LEU A 550 -17.50 5.56 3.30
N TYR A 551 -18.35 5.09 2.39
CA TYR A 551 -19.71 5.62 2.23
C TYR A 551 -20.61 5.29 3.42
N LEU A 552 -20.56 4.06 3.93
CA LEU A 552 -21.36 3.63 5.07
C LEU A 552 -20.54 2.76 6.03
N LEU A 553 -20.41 3.21 7.27
CA LEU A 553 -19.98 2.40 8.40
C LEU A 553 -21.21 2.04 9.25
N GLY A 554 -21.63 0.77 9.23
CA GLY A 554 -22.78 0.27 9.98
C GLY A 554 -22.39 -0.78 11.02
N LEU A 555 -22.30 -0.40 12.28
CA LEU A 555 -21.94 -1.30 13.38
C LEU A 555 -23.09 -1.39 14.40
N GLY A 556 -23.60 -2.60 14.68
CA GLY A 556 -24.60 -2.80 15.73
C GLY A 556 -24.04 -2.43 17.11
N ARG A 557 -22.83 -2.89 17.41
CA ARG A 557 -22.03 -2.52 18.59
C ARG A 557 -20.54 -2.40 18.21
N ALA A 558 -19.83 -1.44 18.79
CA ALA A 558 -18.39 -1.23 18.58
C ALA A 558 -17.67 -0.98 19.92
N ARG A 559 -16.53 -1.63 20.17
CA ARG A 559 -15.73 -1.41 21.38
C ARG A 559 -14.24 -1.49 21.12
N ASP A 560 -13.45 -0.59 21.68
CA ASP A 560 -11.99 -0.62 21.59
C ASP A 560 -11.55 -0.76 20.13
N SER A 561 -12.07 0.12 19.27
CA SER A 561 -11.94 0.01 17.81
C SER A 561 -11.51 1.34 17.18
N PHE A 562 -10.78 1.25 16.09
CA PHE A 562 -10.29 2.37 15.29
C PHE A 562 -10.82 2.27 13.86
N VAL A 563 -11.23 3.41 13.29
CA VAL A 563 -11.62 3.52 11.89
C VAL A 563 -10.96 4.76 11.28
N ALA A 564 -10.36 4.61 10.11
CA ALA A 564 -9.93 5.69 9.24
C ALA A 564 -10.64 5.57 7.89
N GLY A 565 -11.07 6.69 7.32
CA GLY A 565 -11.64 6.77 5.97
C GLY A 565 -11.43 8.14 5.33
N TYR A 566 -11.23 8.20 4.02
CA TYR A 566 -10.78 9.42 3.35
C TYR A 566 -11.71 9.87 2.21
N PRO A 567 -12.94 10.38 2.50
CA PRO A 567 -13.55 10.58 3.81
C PRO A 567 -14.49 9.45 4.25
N VAL A 568 -14.97 9.52 5.50
CA VAL A 568 -16.14 8.76 5.99
C VAL A 568 -17.43 9.57 5.79
N ALA A 569 -18.38 9.05 5.01
CA ALA A 569 -19.61 9.77 4.65
C ALA A 569 -20.76 9.57 5.65
N HIS A 570 -21.11 8.32 5.95
CA HIS A 570 -22.19 7.99 6.89
C HIS A 570 -21.75 6.97 7.95
N VAL A 571 -22.09 7.25 9.20
CA VAL A 571 -21.78 6.39 10.35
C VAL A 571 -23.05 6.06 11.12
N PHE A 572 -23.29 4.77 11.33
CA PHE A 572 -24.31 4.23 12.22
C PHE A 572 -23.65 3.27 13.20
N ILE A 573 -23.60 3.65 14.49
CA ILE A 573 -23.11 2.77 15.56
C ILE A 573 -24.16 2.70 16.66
N GLY A 574 -24.79 1.54 16.82
CA GLY A 574 -25.89 1.33 17.77
C GLY A 574 -25.47 1.49 19.23
N ALA A 575 -24.39 0.82 19.64
CA ALA A 575 -23.76 0.96 20.95
C ALA A 575 -22.23 1.09 20.80
N ARG A 576 -21.60 1.99 21.57
CA ARG A 576 -20.16 2.26 21.46
C ARG A 576 -19.46 2.43 22.81
N GLN A 577 -18.18 2.08 22.85
CA GLN A 577 -17.28 2.30 23.99
C GLN A 577 -15.85 2.38 23.45
N ASN A 578 -15.10 3.47 23.71
CA ASN A 578 -13.71 3.61 23.25
C ASN A 578 -13.53 3.37 21.74
N VAL A 579 -14.22 4.15 20.91
CA VAL A 579 -14.16 4.05 19.44
C VAL A 579 -13.57 5.33 18.87
N ARG A 580 -12.61 5.24 17.96
CA ARG A 580 -12.06 6.42 17.27
C ARG A 580 -12.36 6.34 15.78
N ILE A 581 -12.78 7.45 15.19
CA ILE A 581 -13.07 7.54 13.75
C ILE A 581 -12.39 8.77 13.18
N ILE A 582 -11.39 8.57 12.33
CA ILE A 582 -10.69 9.65 11.66
C ILE A 582 -11.18 9.78 10.21
N SER A 583 -11.37 11.01 9.76
CA SER A 583 -11.89 11.31 8.42
C SER A 583 -11.33 12.60 7.85
N SER A 584 -10.92 12.60 6.57
CA SER A 584 -10.40 13.79 5.90
C SER A 584 -11.45 14.91 5.74
N ALA A 585 -12.75 14.58 5.65
CA ALA A 585 -13.83 15.56 5.59
C ALA A 585 -15.15 15.00 6.13
N ILE A 586 -15.87 15.77 6.96
CA ILE A 586 -17.26 15.47 7.32
C ILE A 586 -18.10 16.72 7.08
N ARG A 587 -19.17 16.59 6.28
CA ARG A 587 -20.23 17.61 6.23
C ARG A 587 -20.95 17.60 7.58
N GLY A 588 -20.59 18.50 8.50
CA GLY A 588 -21.32 18.64 9.78
C GLY A 588 -20.55 19.14 11.00
N GLY A 589 -19.25 19.40 10.88
CA GLY A 589 -18.44 20.06 11.92
C GLY A 589 -17.51 19.12 12.69
N THR A 590 -16.42 19.70 13.17
CA THR A 590 -15.38 19.09 14.01
C THR A 590 -15.88 18.90 15.44
N GLY A 591 -15.53 17.79 16.10
CA GLY A 591 -15.74 17.65 17.55
C GLY A 591 -15.86 16.20 18.03
N VAL A 592 -15.75 16.05 19.35
CA VAL A 592 -16.04 14.79 20.05
C VAL A 592 -17.55 14.66 20.23
N ARG A 593 -18.18 13.68 19.59
CA ARG A 593 -19.60 13.35 19.85
C ARG A 593 -19.71 11.93 20.38
N ASN A 594 -19.96 11.81 21.68
CA ASN A 594 -20.24 10.54 22.35
C ASN A 594 -19.14 9.48 22.12
N ASP A 595 -17.90 9.72 22.56
CA ASP A 595 -16.79 8.78 22.36
C ASP A 595 -16.46 8.49 20.89
N ILE A 596 -16.62 9.48 20.01
CA ILE A 596 -16.10 9.49 18.64
C ILE A 596 -15.32 10.80 18.51
N GLU A 597 -14.01 10.70 18.34
CA GLU A 597 -13.14 11.84 18.05
C GLU A 597 -12.99 11.98 16.54
N LEU A 598 -13.43 13.12 15.98
CA LEU A 598 -13.32 13.43 14.56
C LEU A 598 -12.13 14.36 14.32
N ILE A 599 -11.13 13.88 13.57
CA ILE A 599 -9.94 14.65 13.20
C ILE A 599 -10.02 15.02 11.71
N PRO A 600 -10.36 16.28 11.36
CA PRO A 600 -10.45 16.71 9.96
C PRO A 600 -9.06 16.74 9.31
N ASN A 601 -9.00 16.55 8.00
CA ASN A 601 -7.78 16.66 7.18
C ASN A 601 -6.61 15.75 7.62
N LEU A 602 -6.88 14.58 8.23
CA LEU A 602 -5.79 13.63 8.47
C LEU A 602 -5.24 13.14 7.11
N PRO A 603 -3.92 13.15 6.89
CA PRO A 603 -3.33 12.47 5.74
C PRO A 603 -3.64 10.96 5.77
N PRO A 604 -3.65 10.29 4.61
CA PRO A 604 -3.76 8.84 4.53
C PRO A 604 -2.74 8.15 5.42
N ILE A 605 -3.21 7.24 6.26
CA ILE A 605 -2.37 6.31 7.00
C ILE A 605 -2.00 5.22 6.01
N GLY A 606 -0.69 4.92 5.88
CA GLY A 606 -0.23 3.91 4.95
C GLY A 606 -0.88 2.55 5.23
N PRO A 607 -0.86 1.62 4.25
CA PRO A 607 -1.34 0.27 4.46
C PRO A 607 -0.92 -0.30 5.81
N ILE A 608 -1.89 -0.82 6.54
CA ILE A 608 -1.72 -1.25 7.91
C ILE A 608 -1.70 -2.78 7.97
N PHE A 609 -0.71 -3.33 8.67
CA PHE A 609 -0.58 -4.76 8.89
C PHE A 609 -0.14 -5.06 10.33
N ILE A 610 -0.36 -6.30 10.76
CA ILE A 610 0.03 -6.76 12.10
C ILE A 610 1.49 -7.26 12.05
N PRO A 611 2.37 -6.75 12.94
CA PRO A 611 3.78 -7.14 13.00
C PRO A 611 4.08 -8.40 13.82
#